data_AF-A0A5N6VXV0-F1
#
_entry.id   AF-A0A5N6VXV0-F1
#
_cell.length_a   1.000
_cell.length_b   1.000
_cell.length_c   1.000
_cell.angle_alpha   90.00
_cell.angle_beta   90.00
_cell.angle_gamma   90.00
#
_symmetry.space_group_name_H-M   'P 1'
#
loop_
_entity.id
_entity.type
_entity.pdbx_description
1 polymer ?
#
loop_
_entity_poly.entity_id
_entity_poly.type
_entity_poly.pdbx_seq_one_letter_code
_entity_poly.pdbx_strand_id
1 'polypeptide(L)'
;MKRKPVPPPNGAAPPASKGNQPAGNSSAPPQLPRAKLFGNCKSGGRDARPTEVVLDNCLGWDTVSEALIALPNGQGLARGGCWGCEYVKISQDRYRIDCWCDNVARRPLEYVARGSRRRAAKVSFNQDGVFQLVNGQLACPVQRS
;
A
#
# COMPACT_ATOMS: atom_id res chain seq x y z
N MET A 1 41.06 11.91 -66.26
CA MET A 1 41.81 11.30 -65.13
C MET A 1 41.91 12.30 -63.98
N LYS A 2 41.97 11.80 -62.74
CA LYS A 2 42.21 12.48 -61.43
C LYS A 2 40.93 12.94 -60.69
N ARG A 3 40.37 12.10 -59.80
CA ARG A 3 40.65 11.84 -58.36
C ARG A 3 39.90 12.84 -57.42
N LYS A 4 38.98 12.29 -56.62
CA LYS A 4 38.25 12.96 -55.53
C LYS A 4 39.16 13.23 -54.32
N PRO A 5 38.92 14.30 -53.56
CA PRO A 5 39.32 14.39 -52.15
C PRO A 5 38.13 14.30 -51.17
N VAL A 6 38.44 13.79 -49.98
CA VAL A 6 37.61 13.39 -48.80
C VAL A 6 37.37 14.60 -47.86
N PRO A 7 36.30 14.65 -47.03
CA PRO A 7 35.92 15.85 -46.27
C PRO A 7 36.51 15.88 -44.83
N PRO A 8 36.54 17.06 -44.17
CA PRO A 8 36.59 17.10 -42.71
C PRO A 8 35.57 18.13 -42.11
N PRO A 9 35.40 18.26 -40.78
CA PRO A 9 34.20 17.75 -40.10
C PRO A 9 33.47 18.83 -39.27
N ASN A 10 32.28 18.45 -38.77
CA ASN A 10 31.63 18.92 -37.53
C ASN A 10 31.66 20.41 -37.15
N GLY A 11 30.49 21.05 -37.31
CA GLY A 11 30.10 22.25 -36.58
C GLY A 11 28.58 22.39 -36.63
N ALA A 12 27.87 21.60 -35.83
CA ALA A 12 26.42 21.69 -35.72
C ALA A 12 25.99 23.08 -35.23
N ALA A 13 25.08 23.70 -35.97
CA ALA A 13 24.48 24.99 -35.65
C ALA A 13 23.53 24.89 -34.43
N PRO A 14 23.43 25.90 -33.56
CA PRO A 14 22.21 26.20 -32.81
C PRO A 14 21.31 27.16 -33.63
N PRO A 15 20.07 27.51 -33.25
CA PRO A 15 19.19 27.01 -32.19
C PRO A 15 17.75 26.68 -32.69
N ALA A 16 16.89 26.09 -31.85
CA ALA A 16 15.44 26.33 -31.90
C ALA A 16 14.79 26.04 -30.53
N SER A 17 14.52 27.12 -29.78
CA SER A 17 13.54 27.13 -28.70
C SER A 17 12.13 26.94 -29.25
N LYS A 18 11.35 26.01 -28.67
CA LYS A 18 9.87 25.93 -28.58
C LYS A 18 9.57 24.62 -27.83
N GLY A 19 8.75 24.50 -26.80
CA GLY A 19 7.97 25.42 -26.00
C GLY A 19 7.38 24.59 -24.85
N ASN A 20 7.37 25.16 -23.65
CA ASN A 20 6.58 24.81 -22.46
C ASN A 20 5.83 23.46 -22.48
N GLN A 21 6.43 22.41 -21.92
CA GLN A 21 5.65 21.36 -21.27
C GLN A 21 5.13 21.92 -19.94
N PRO A 22 3.81 21.95 -19.68
CA PRO A 22 3.33 22.22 -18.35
C PRO A 22 3.80 21.08 -17.46
N ALA A 23 4.68 21.40 -16.50
CA ALA A 23 4.95 20.56 -15.36
C ALA A 23 3.60 20.30 -14.68
N GLY A 24 3.03 19.12 -14.93
CA GLY A 24 1.83 18.68 -14.26
C GLY A 24 2.12 18.68 -12.77
N ASN A 25 1.60 19.68 -12.07
CA ASN A 25 1.48 19.69 -10.61
C ASN A 25 0.70 18.43 -10.24
N SER A 26 1.44 17.34 -10.02
CA SER A 26 0.90 16.13 -9.43
C SER A 26 0.71 16.45 -7.96
N SER A 27 -0.41 17.10 -7.64
CA SER A 27 -0.99 17.20 -6.30
C SER A 27 -1.52 15.85 -5.81
N ALA A 28 -0.90 14.74 -6.23
CA ALA A 28 -1.12 13.46 -5.63
C ALA A 28 -0.43 13.50 -4.26
N PRO A 29 -1.16 13.26 -3.16
CA PRO A 29 -0.53 13.06 -1.86
C PRO A 29 0.59 12.02 -2.00
N PRO A 30 1.72 12.16 -1.29
CA PRO A 30 2.75 11.12 -1.26
C PRO A 30 2.06 9.80 -0.99
N GLN A 31 2.13 8.86 -1.95
CA GLN A 31 1.54 7.54 -1.75
C GLN A 31 2.31 6.91 -0.58
N LEU A 32 1.65 6.80 0.58
CA LEU A 32 2.21 6.07 1.71
C LEU A 32 2.57 4.66 1.21
N PRO A 33 3.72 4.10 1.62
CA PRO A 33 4.08 2.74 1.25
C PRO A 33 2.92 1.81 1.59
N ARG A 34 2.49 1.01 0.60
CA ARG A 34 1.37 0.08 0.80
C ARG A 34 1.74 -0.87 1.93
N ALA A 35 0.92 -0.90 2.99
CA ALA A 35 1.19 -1.78 4.12
C ALA A 35 1.10 -3.25 3.67
N LYS A 36 2.09 -4.03 4.07
CA LYS A 36 2.26 -5.43 3.68
C LYS A 36 2.32 -6.30 4.93
N LEU A 37 1.65 -7.44 4.86
CA LEU A 37 1.80 -8.52 5.82
C LEU A 37 2.79 -9.53 5.26
N PHE A 38 3.81 -9.86 6.05
CA PHE A 38 4.82 -10.85 5.74
C PHE A 38 4.74 -12.00 6.72
N GLY A 39 5.05 -13.21 6.26
CA GLY A 39 5.09 -14.38 7.13
C GLY A 39 5.78 -15.56 6.48
N ASN A 40 5.86 -16.65 7.23
CA ASN A 40 6.27 -17.96 6.72
C ASN A 40 5.14 -18.95 6.98
N CYS A 41 4.57 -19.54 5.94
CA CYS A 41 3.42 -20.44 6.07
C CYS A 41 3.76 -21.86 5.63
N LYS A 42 3.31 -22.86 6.40
CA LYS A 42 3.49 -24.29 6.10
C LYS A 42 2.26 -24.83 5.37
N SER A 43 2.45 -25.78 4.46
CA SER A 43 1.33 -26.44 3.77
C SER A 43 1.55 -27.94 3.65
N GLY A 44 0.81 -28.73 4.45
CA GLY A 44 0.79 -30.19 4.38
C GLY A 44 2.15 -30.84 4.56
N GLY A 45 2.77 -30.70 5.74
CA GLY A 45 4.07 -31.31 6.08
C GLY A 45 5.29 -30.72 5.36
N ARG A 46 5.09 -29.83 4.39
CA ARG A 46 6.18 -29.12 3.68
C ARG A 46 6.77 -28.00 4.52
N ASP A 47 8.00 -27.63 4.19
CA ASP A 47 8.71 -26.49 4.77
C ASP A 47 7.90 -25.21 4.66
N ALA A 48 8.09 -24.33 5.64
CA ALA A 48 7.45 -23.03 5.66
C ALA A 48 7.97 -22.19 4.50
N ARG A 49 7.06 -21.62 3.70
CA ARG A 49 7.41 -20.74 2.59
C ARG A 49 7.17 -19.29 2.98
N PRO A 50 8.09 -18.37 2.60
CA PRO A 50 7.85 -16.96 2.78
C PRO A 50 6.65 -16.54 1.95
N THR A 51 5.85 -15.66 2.52
CA THR A 51 4.65 -15.12 1.90
C THR A 51 4.52 -13.64 2.21
N GLU A 52 3.95 -12.91 1.27
CA GLU A 52 3.64 -11.49 1.37
C GLU A 52 2.23 -11.26 0.85
N VAL A 53 1.48 -10.41 1.52
CA VAL A 53 0.23 -9.89 0.99
C VAL A 53 0.10 -8.40 1.28
N VAL A 54 -0.32 -7.63 0.26
CA VAL A 54 -0.61 -6.21 0.42
C VAL A 54 -1.98 -6.07 1.07
N LEU A 55 -2.05 -5.41 2.22
CA LEU A 55 -3.28 -5.35 3.02
C LEU A 55 -4.44 -4.70 2.25
N ASP A 56 -4.20 -3.62 1.51
CA ASP A 56 -5.24 -2.98 0.68
C ASP A 56 -5.83 -3.88 -0.42
N ASN A 57 -5.16 -4.99 -0.79
CA ASN A 57 -5.72 -5.98 -1.72
C ASN A 57 -6.75 -6.90 -1.03
N CYS A 58 -6.74 -6.99 0.30
CA CYS A 58 -7.63 -7.89 1.05
C CYS A 58 -8.61 -7.14 1.96
N LEU A 59 -8.37 -5.85 2.20
CA LEU A 59 -9.14 -5.02 3.13
C LEU A 59 -9.97 -3.99 2.39
N GLY A 60 -11.18 -3.76 2.89
CA GLY A 60 -12.03 -2.63 2.56
C GLY A 60 -12.26 -1.74 3.78
N TRP A 61 -12.83 -0.57 3.53
CA TRP A 61 -13.24 0.37 4.57
C TRP A 61 -14.76 0.44 4.58
N ASP A 62 -15.38 0.06 5.70
CA ASP A 62 -16.80 0.30 5.92
C ASP A 62 -16.99 1.70 6.52
N THR A 63 -17.62 2.59 5.77
CA THR A 63 -17.88 3.97 6.19
C THR A 63 -18.96 4.05 7.27
N VAL A 64 -19.80 3.02 7.42
CA VAL A 64 -20.86 3.00 8.44
C VAL A 64 -20.29 2.68 9.81
N SER A 65 -19.49 1.61 9.92
CA SER A 65 -18.84 1.20 11.18
C SER A 65 -17.46 1.85 11.43
N GLU A 66 -16.96 2.60 10.44
CA GLU A 66 -15.62 3.21 10.46
C GLU A 66 -14.54 2.18 10.81
N ALA A 67 -14.57 1.06 10.09
CA ALA A 67 -13.73 -0.10 10.38
C ALA A 67 -13.20 -0.75 9.11
N LEU A 68 -12.10 -1.49 9.27
CA LEU A 68 -11.57 -2.35 8.24
C LEU A 68 -12.40 -3.64 8.16
N ILE A 69 -12.74 -4.05 6.95
CA ILE A 69 -13.50 -5.27 6.66
C ILE A 69 -12.75 -6.16 5.67
N ALA A 70 -13.02 -7.46 5.68
CA ALA A 70 -12.53 -8.39 4.66
C ALA A 70 -13.20 -8.07 3.32
N LEU A 71 -12.49 -7.40 2.40
CA LEU A 71 -13.01 -7.05 1.09
C LEU A 71 -11.88 -7.09 0.05
N PRO A 72 -11.95 -8.01 -0.93
CA PRO A 72 -10.94 -8.10 -1.97
C PRO A 72 -10.85 -6.81 -2.79
N ASN A 73 -9.63 -6.31 -2.98
CA ASN A 73 -9.30 -5.04 -3.62
C ASN A 73 -10.06 -3.83 -3.05
N GLY A 74 -10.43 -3.88 -1.77
CA GLY A 74 -11.25 -2.87 -1.12
C GLY A 74 -10.53 -1.56 -0.79
N GLN A 75 -9.19 -1.53 -0.84
CA GLN A 75 -8.36 -0.35 -0.51
C GLN A 75 -8.65 0.22 0.89
N GLY A 76 -8.88 -0.66 1.87
CA GLY A 76 -9.39 -0.29 3.18
C GLY A 76 -8.50 0.68 3.97
N LEU A 77 -7.18 0.49 3.93
CA LEU A 77 -6.26 1.39 4.65
C LEU A 77 -6.23 2.76 3.98
N ALA A 78 -6.15 2.80 2.66
CA ALA A 78 -6.17 4.06 1.92
C ALA A 78 -7.49 4.83 2.12
N ARG A 79 -8.63 4.13 2.06
CA ARG A 79 -9.96 4.74 2.24
C ARG A 79 -10.22 5.17 3.68
N GLY A 80 -9.70 4.46 4.66
CA GLY A 80 -9.80 4.83 6.07
C GLY A 80 -8.80 5.91 6.51
N GLY A 81 -7.89 6.34 5.61
CA GLY A 81 -6.79 7.23 5.99
C GLY A 81 -5.93 6.59 7.08
N CYS A 82 -5.63 5.29 6.95
CA CYS A 82 -4.95 4.53 7.99
C CYS A 82 -3.43 4.47 7.79
N TRP A 83 -2.66 4.63 8.87
CA TRP A 83 -1.20 4.50 8.89
C TRP A 83 -0.70 3.97 10.24
N GLY A 84 0.61 3.75 10.34
CA GLY A 84 1.26 3.36 11.59
C GLY A 84 0.72 2.04 12.14
N CYS A 85 0.41 1.10 11.25
CA CYS A 85 -0.21 -0.16 11.62
C CYS A 85 0.77 -1.06 12.37
N GLU A 86 0.32 -1.62 13.48
CA GLU A 86 1.04 -2.56 14.34
C GLU A 86 0.41 -3.94 14.28
N TYR A 87 1.24 -4.97 14.27
CA TYR A 87 0.81 -6.37 14.31
C TYR A 87 0.83 -6.87 15.74
N VAL A 88 -0.35 -7.02 16.35
CA VAL A 88 -0.50 -7.37 17.76
C VAL A 88 -0.90 -8.83 17.87
N LYS A 89 -0.06 -9.64 18.54
CA LYS A 89 -0.39 -11.03 18.86
C LYS A 89 -1.42 -11.07 19.99
N ILE A 90 -2.60 -11.65 19.73
CA ILE A 90 -3.63 -11.88 20.76
C ILE A 90 -3.43 -13.22 21.45
N SER A 91 -3.19 -14.29 20.67
CA SER A 91 -2.93 -15.64 21.16
C SER A 91 -1.96 -16.38 20.23
N GLN A 92 -1.70 -17.67 20.44
CA GLN A 92 -0.76 -18.44 19.61
C GLN A 92 -1.08 -18.32 18.11
N ASP A 93 -2.36 -18.42 17.74
CA ASP A 93 -2.81 -18.42 16.33
C ASP A 93 -3.70 -17.23 15.95
N ARG A 94 -3.87 -16.24 16.83
CA ARG A 94 -4.70 -15.06 16.54
C ARG A 94 -3.90 -13.78 16.64
N TYR A 95 -4.09 -12.94 15.63
CA TYR A 95 -3.39 -11.68 15.48
C TYR A 95 -4.37 -10.60 15.07
N ARG A 96 -4.08 -9.38 15.51
CA ARG A 96 -4.84 -8.18 15.20
C ARG A 96 -3.92 -7.16 14.57
N ILE A 97 -4.45 -6.40 13.63
CA ILE A 97 -3.77 -5.21 13.11
C ILE A 97 -4.43 -4.01 13.76
N ASP A 98 -3.61 -3.20 14.44
CA ASP A 98 -4.05 -1.92 15.00
C ASP A 98 -3.45 -0.80 14.16
N CYS A 99 -4.28 0.08 13.60
CA CYS A 99 -3.83 1.22 12.82
C CYS A 99 -4.34 2.53 13.43
N TRP A 100 -3.65 3.63 13.12
CA TRP A 100 -4.17 4.98 13.31
C TRP A 100 -4.91 5.40 12.05
N CYS A 101 -6.19 5.76 12.15
CA CYS A 101 -7.01 6.19 11.01
C CYS A 101 -7.64 7.56 11.29
N ASP A 102 -7.65 8.46 10.30
CA ASP A 102 -8.22 9.80 10.42
C ASP A 102 -9.49 10.05 9.59
N ASN A 103 -9.86 9.14 8.69
CA ASN A 103 -11.16 9.20 8.02
C ASN A 103 -12.28 8.58 8.88
N VAL A 104 -12.45 9.16 10.08
CA VAL A 104 -13.42 8.72 11.09
C VAL A 104 -14.16 9.96 11.62
N ALA A 105 -15.49 9.89 11.65
CA ALA A 105 -16.36 10.96 12.13
C ALA A 105 -16.99 10.64 13.50
N ARG A 106 -17.13 9.36 13.84
CA ARG A 106 -17.84 8.89 15.04
C ARG A 106 -16.90 8.40 16.14
N ARG A 107 -15.61 8.19 15.83
CA ARG A 107 -14.61 7.75 16.80
C ARG A 107 -13.88 8.92 17.46
N PRO A 108 -13.55 8.83 18.76
CA PRO A 108 -12.70 9.82 19.41
C PRO A 108 -11.30 9.80 18.79
N LEU A 109 -10.78 10.99 18.48
CA LEU A 109 -9.41 11.14 17.99
C LEU A 109 -8.44 11.41 19.14
N GLU A 110 -7.33 10.69 19.15
CA GLU A 110 -6.26 10.81 20.14
C GLU A 110 -4.98 11.35 19.50
N TYR A 111 -4.10 11.94 20.30
CA TYR A 111 -2.77 12.32 19.83
C TYR A 111 -1.92 11.07 19.59
N VAL A 112 -1.42 10.92 18.36
CA VAL A 112 -0.69 9.71 17.93
C VAL A 112 0.60 9.47 18.72
N ALA A 113 1.21 10.54 19.26
CA ALA A 113 2.37 10.47 20.14
C ALA A 113 2.46 11.72 21.02
N ARG A 114 3.16 11.63 22.15
CA ARG A 114 3.43 12.79 23.04
C ARG A 114 4.12 13.90 22.24
N GLY A 115 3.54 15.10 22.22
CA GLY A 115 4.07 16.26 21.48
C GLY A 115 3.69 16.31 19.99
N SER A 116 2.99 15.30 19.46
CA SER A 116 2.46 15.35 18.09
C SER A 116 1.20 16.21 18.03
N ARG A 117 1.02 16.96 16.94
CA ARG A 117 -0.27 17.61 16.61
C ARG A 117 -1.20 16.71 15.81
N ARG A 118 -0.72 15.55 15.34
CA ARG A 118 -1.53 14.61 14.56
C ARG A 118 -2.49 13.88 15.48
N ARG A 119 -3.76 13.89 15.09
CA ARG A 119 -4.84 13.16 15.78
C ARG A 119 -5.41 12.10 14.84
N ALA A 120 -5.72 10.94 15.40
CA ALA A 120 -6.32 9.82 14.68
C ALA A 120 -7.06 8.92 15.69
N ALA A 121 -7.99 8.09 15.22
CA ALA A 121 -8.55 7.02 16.03
C ALA A 121 -7.73 5.75 15.87
N LYS A 122 -7.61 4.97 16.95
CA LYS A 122 -7.08 3.61 16.86
C LYS A 122 -8.19 2.70 16.33
N VAL A 123 -7.97 2.10 15.18
CA VAL A 123 -8.89 1.15 14.55
C VAL A 123 -8.22 -0.22 14.52
N SER A 124 -8.92 -1.20 15.06
CA SER A 124 -8.45 -2.58 15.13
C SER A 124 -9.14 -3.44 14.09
N PHE A 125 -8.38 -4.37 13.53
CA PHE A 125 -8.85 -5.33 12.56
C PHE A 125 -8.43 -6.75 12.95
N ASN A 126 -9.42 -7.60 13.20
CA ASN A 126 -9.18 -9.02 13.39
C ASN A 126 -9.02 -9.69 12.03
N GLN A 127 -7.98 -10.51 11.88
CA GLN A 127 -7.64 -11.13 10.61
C GLN A 127 -8.39 -12.45 10.34
N ASP A 128 -9.29 -12.83 11.23
CA ASP A 128 -10.04 -14.07 11.17
C ASP A 128 -10.89 -14.11 9.88
N GLY A 129 -10.64 -15.10 9.02
CA GLY A 129 -11.35 -15.29 7.75
C GLY A 129 -10.94 -14.35 6.61
N VAL A 130 -9.93 -13.50 6.82
CA VAL A 130 -9.48 -12.50 5.83
C VAL A 130 -8.46 -13.09 4.88
N PHE A 131 -7.50 -13.82 5.43
CA PHE A 131 -6.47 -14.47 4.62
C PHE A 131 -6.77 -15.95 4.48
N GLN A 132 -6.56 -16.46 3.29
CA GLN A 132 -6.64 -17.87 2.97
C GLN A 132 -5.23 -18.40 2.76
N LEU A 133 -4.96 -19.60 3.27
CA LEU A 133 -3.70 -20.28 3.02
C LEU A 133 -3.86 -21.20 1.80
N VAL A 134 -3.23 -20.83 0.69
CA VAL A 134 -3.27 -21.58 -0.57
C VAL A 134 -1.86 -22.04 -0.90
N ASN A 135 -1.61 -23.36 -0.82
CA ASN A 135 -0.30 -23.97 -1.13
C ASN A 135 0.89 -23.33 -0.39
N GLY A 136 0.70 -22.91 0.86
CA GLY A 136 1.75 -22.28 1.66
C GLY A 136 1.92 -20.78 1.42
N GLN A 137 1.01 -20.15 0.67
CA GLN A 137 0.97 -18.70 0.45
C GLN A 137 -0.31 -18.10 1.02
N LEU A 138 -0.20 -16.91 1.62
CA LEU A 138 -1.36 -16.11 2.01
C LEU A 138 -2.00 -15.49 0.77
N ALA A 139 -3.31 -15.64 0.66
CA ALA A 139 -4.15 -15.04 -0.35
C ALA A 139 -5.27 -14.22 0.31
N CYS A 140 -5.76 -13.20 -0.40
CA CYS A 140 -6.95 -12.45 0.00
C CYS A 140 -8.21 -13.35 -0.04
N PRO A 141 -9.33 -12.92 0.58
CA PRO A 141 -10.55 -13.71 0.49
C PRO A 141 -11.05 -13.71 -0.96
N VAL A 142 -11.76 -14.75 -1.36
CA VAL A 142 -12.58 -14.73 -2.59
C VAL A 142 -13.93 -14.12 -2.24
N GLN A 143 -14.43 -13.20 -3.07
CA GLN A 143 -15.82 -12.74 -2.93
C GLN A 143 -16.73 -13.96 -3.09
N ARG A 144 -17.44 -14.34 -2.02
CA ARG A 144 -18.53 -15.30 -2.14
C ARG A 144 -19.75 -14.52 -2.62
N SER A 145 -20.14 -14.81 -3.87
CA SER A 145 -21.39 -14.36 -4.49
C SER A 145 -22.61 -14.90 -3.76
#